data_AF-D8TW41-F1
#
_entry.id   AF-D8TW41-F1
#
_cell.length_a   1.000
_cell.length_b   1.000
_cell.length_c   1.000
_cell.angle_alpha   90.00
_cell.angle_beta   90.00
_cell.angle_gamma   90.00
#
_symmetry.space_group_name_H-M   'P 1'
#
loop_
_entity.id
_entity.type
_entity.pdbx_description
1 polymer ?
#
loop_
_entity_poly.entity_id
_entity_poly.type
_entity_poly.pdbx_seq_one_letter_code
_entity_poly.pdbx_strand_id
1 'polypeptide(L)'
;MLKRLGLESCVDGIDSVKVYGYALFKNGNHAVVRYPIEGYSADVAGRSFHHGRFIQKLRGAAASCPSVTVRQGLVKKLVNGTAGRAKAWAGPCALDRSAKAHLTIVCDGMYSNLRRHLSTPKIAHPSFFVGLLLKKCQLPVPNHGHVVLAKPSPILFYPISSTEVRCLVDVPGERLPSDLPAYLRATVAPQLPDQLRPAFLEALERPEAIRSMQNKLMPAAPLHQPGALLLGDAFNMRHPLTGGGMTVALSDCSLLVDMLRPLPTLGDALATAQRTADFYTRRKPLSATINTLANALYKVFCSTGDPAQEEMRQACFEYLAQGGICAAGPISLLSGLNPRPSVLVQHFFMVALFGVGRLLLPRPSLRGIYMAVALLAVACRIIFPIIAAEGVRAVFLPALAPKPVVCVAPNGTVKRSTSLGVLAGVTSP
;
A
#
# COMPACT_ATOMS: atom_id res chain seq x y z
N MET A 1 -11.92 -9.41 0.80
CA MET A 1 -11.71 -9.32 -0.66
C MET A 1 -11.49 -10.69 -1.32
N LEU A 2 -10.50 -11.50 -0.93
CA LEU A 2 -10.31 -12.84 -1.53
C LEU A 2 -11.56 -13.73 -1.49
N LYS A 3 -12.24 -13.80 -0.33
CA LYS A 3 -13.52 -14.53 -0.19
C LYS A 3 -14.58 -14.07 -1.20
N ARG A 4 -14.72 -12.75 -1.38
CA ARG A 4 -15.66 -12.13 -2.33
C ARG A 4 -15.35 -12.46 -3.80
N LEU A 5 -14.08 -12.66 -4.13
CA LEU A 5 -13.62 -13.09 -5.45
C LEU A 5 -13.70 -14.61 -5.65
N GLY A 6 -14.09 -15.39 -4.64
CA GLY A 6 -14.08 -16.85 -4.69
C GLY A 6 -12.66 -17.46 -4.70
N LEU A 7 -11.66 -16.72 -4.20
CA LEU A 7 -10.24 -17.09 -4.23
C LEU A 7 -9.66 -17.32 -2.83
N GLU A 8 -10.50 -17.68 -1.85
CA GLU A 8 -10.04 -17.89 -0.48
C GLU A 8 -9.15 -19.14 -0.32
N SER A 9 -9.43 -20.20 -1.07
CA SER A 9 -8.64 -21.43 -1.07
C SER A 9 -7.19 -21.24 -1.54
N CYS A 10 -6.89 -20.09 -2.17
CA CYS A 10 -5.53 -19.77 -2.61
C CYS A 10 -4.56 -19.52 -1.45
N VAL A 11 -5.05 -19.31 -0.22
CA VAL A 11 -4.19 -19.20 0.97
C VAL A 11 -4.07 -20.53 1.75
N ASP A 12 -4.73 -21.59 1.29
CA ASP A 12 -4.73 -22.90 1.94
C ASP A 12 -3.64 -23.81 1.37
N GLY A 13 -3.07 -24.66 2.23
CA GLY A 13 -2.02 -25.61 1.85
C GLY A 13 -0.72 -24.97 1.36
N ILE A 14 -0.44 -23.72 1.72
CA ILE A 14 0.83 -23.02 1.42
C ILE A 14 1.66 -22.70 2.66
N ASP A 15 1.29 -23.29 3.80
CA ASP A 15 1.83 -22.96 5.13
C ASP A 15 1.65 -21.46 5.44
N SER A 16 0.44 -20.95 5.18
CA SER A 16 0.10 -19.57 5.55
C SER A 16 -0.21 -19.50 7.04
N VAL A 17 0.14 -18.38 7.66
CA VAL A 17 -0.07 -18.14 9.09
C VAL A 17 -1.20 -17.14 9.27
N LYS A 18 -2.15 -17.47 10.17
CA LYS A 18 -3.17 -16.51 10.60
C LYS A 18 -2.54 -15.45 11.50
N VAL A 19 -2.82 -14.19 11.21
CA VAL A 19 -2.36 -13.04 11.99
C VAL A 19 -3.56 -12.29 12.55
N TYR A 20 -3.60 -12.03 13.85
CA TYR A 20 -4.74 -11.43 14.55
C TYR A 20 -4.54 -9.96 14.92
N GLY A 21 -3.38 -9.38 14.60
CA GLY A 21 -3.08 -8.00 14.93
C GLY A 21 -1.59 -7.71 14.87
N TYR A 22 -1.16 -6.68 15.58
CA TYR A 22 0.23 -6.26 15.68
C TYR A 22 0.69 -6.04 17.12
N ALA A 23 1.96 -6.27 17.38
CA ALA A 23 2.68 -5.86 18.58
C ALA A 23 3.64 -4.72 18.23
N LEU A 24 3.48 -3.57 18.87
CA LEU A 24 4.34 -2.40 18.73
C LEU A 24 5.40 -2.42 19.82
N PHE A 25 6.65 -2.12 19.49
CA PHE A 25 7.77 -2.04 20.45
C PHE A 25 8.40 -0.66 20.40
N LYS A 26 8.57 -0.03 21.55
CA LYS A 26 9.25 1.27 21.68
C LYS A 26 9.91 1.39 23.05
N ASN A 27 11.20 1.72 23.08
CA ASN A 27 11.97 1.99 24.31
C ASN A 27 11.82 0.88 25.39
N GLY A 28 11.90 -0.39 24.99
CA GLY A 28 11.74 -1.54 25.89
C GLY A 28 10.29 -1.89 26.24
N ASN A 29 9.33 -1.01 25.99
CA ASN A 29 7.90 -1.28 26.19
C ASN A 29 7.26 -1.90 24.95
N HIS A 30 6.14 -2.61 25.14
CA HIS A 30 5.35 -3.13 24.03
C HIS A 30 3.85 -2.95 24.25
N ALA A 31 3.11 -2.84 23.15
CA ALA A 31 1.66 -2.75 23.12
C ALA A 31 1.09 -3.70 22.07
N VAL A 32 -0.01 -4.40 22.38
CA VAL A 32 -0.65 -5.35 21.45
C VAL A 32 -1.98 -4.79 20.98
N VAL A 33 -2.12 -4.69 19.65
CA VAL A 33 -3.30 -4.16 18.97
C VAL A 33 -3.90 -5.28 18.14
N ARG A 34 -5.12 -5.72 18.47
CA ARG A 34 -5.84 -6.79 17.77
C ARG A 34 -6.75 -6.24 16.68
N TYR A 35 -6.98 -7.02 15.63
CA TYR A 35 -8.00 -6.72 14.64
C TYR A 35 -9.39 -6.69 15.30
N PRO A 36 -10.29 -5.81 14.85
CA PRO A 36 -11.62 -5.70 15.42
C PRO A 36 -12.45 -6.93 15.03
N ILE A 37 -13.16 -7.50 16.01
CA ILE A 37 -14.07 -8.63 15.80
C ILE A 37 -15.52 -8.14 15.78
N GLU A 38 -15.83 -7.08 16.53
CA GLU A 38 -17.17 -6.49 16.59
C GLU A 38 -17.65 -6.02 15.21
N GLY A 39 -18.84 -6.47 14.80
CA GLY A 39 -19.41 -6.17 13.49
C GLY A 39 -18.83 -6.98 12.32
N TYR A 40 -17.94 -7.94 12.60
CA TYR A 40 -17.36 -8.83 11.61
C TYR A 40 -17.49 -10.31 12.04
N SER A 41 -17.09 -11.24 11.16
CA SER A 41 -17.13 -12.66 11.50
C SER A 41 -16.05 -13.04 12.53
N ALA A 42 -16.27 -14.11 13.29
CA ALA A 42 -15.31 -14.61 14.29
C ALA A 42 -13.94 -15.04 13.72
N ASP A 43 -13.80 -15.17 12.39
CA ASP A 43 -12.56 -15.56 11.69
C ASP A 43 -11.85 -14.36 11.02
N VAL A 44 -12.06 -13.13 11.53
CA VAL A 44 -11.31 -11.96 11.04
C VAL A 44 -9.84 -12.10 11.42
N ALA A 45 -9.03 -12.41 10.42
CA ALA A 45 -7.59 -12.50 10.56
C ALA A 45 -6.89 -12.16 9.25
N GLY A 46 -5.73 -11.53 9.37
CA GLY A 46 -4.76 -11.44 8.29
C GLY A 46 -4.18 -12.81 7.93
N ARG A 47 -3.46 -12.84 6.80
CA ARG A 47 -2.68 -13.99 6.37
C ARG A 47 -1.30 -13.52 5.97
N SER A 48 -0.29 -14.22 6.46
CA SER A 48 1.09 -14.05 6.05
C SER A 48 1.62 -15.36 5.49
N PHE A 49 2.44 -15.27 4.44
CA PHE A 49 2.84 -16.44 3.65
C PHE A 49 4.05 -16.11 2.77
N HIS A 50 4.69 -17.16 2.24
CA HIS A 50 5.60 -17.01 1.11
C HIS A 50 4.88 -16.52 -0.14
N HIS A 51 5.25 -15.32 -0.61
CA HIS A 51 4.61 -14.68 -1.77
C HIS A 51 4.54 -15.59 -3.00
N GLY A 52 5.63 -16.30 -3.32
CA GLY A 52 5.69 -17.19 -4.48
C GLY A 52 4.64 -18.30 -4.45
N ARG A 53 4.39 -18.91 -3.27
CA ARG A 53 3.39 -19.99 -3.12
C ARG A 53 1.98 -19.47 -3.38
N PHE A 54 1.64 -18.30 -2.83
CA PHE A 54 0.36 -17.64 -3.06
C PHE A 54 0.13 -17.28 -4.54
N ILE A 55 1.15 -16.72 -5.21
CA ILE A 55 1.06 -16.41 -6.64
C ILE A 55 0.84 -17.68 -7.48
N GLN A 56 1.49 -18.80 -7.15
CA GLN A 56 1.26 -20.05 -7.88
C GLN A 56 -0.14 -20.61 -7.66
N LYS A 57 -0.70 -20.51 -6.44
CA LYS A 57 -2.11 -20.86 -6.19
C LYS A 57 -3.07 -20.01 -7.02
N LEU A 58 -2.86 -18.69 -7.08
CA LEU A 58 -3.67 -17.79 -7.91
C LEU A 58 -3.57 -18.13 -9.41
N ARG A 59 -2.36 -18.43 -9.91
CA ARG A 59 -2.15 -18.86 -11.30
C ARG A 59 -2.85 -20.18 -11.60
N GLY A 60 -2.77 -21.15 -10.68
CA GLY A 60 -3.46 -22.43 -10.79
C GLY A 60 -4.99 -22.26 -10.83
N ALA A 61 -5.54 -21.45 -9.92
CA ALA A 61 -6.98 -21.14 -9.89
C ALA A 61 -7.43 -20.47 -11.21
N ALA A 62 -6.69 -19.49 -11.70
CA ALA A 62 -6.99 -18.85 -12.98
C ALA A 62 -6.90 -19.83 -14.17
N ALA A 63 -5.85 -20.66 -14.23
CA ALA A 63 -5.66 -21.63 -15.29
C ALA A 63 -6.70 -22.76 -15.29
N SER A 64 -7.33 -23.05 -14.15
CA SER A 64 -8.41 -24.04 -14.05
C SER A 64 -9.74 -23.56 -14.66
N CYS A 65 -9.88 -22.26 -14.94
CA CYS A 65 -11.08 -21.70 -15.56
C CYS A 65 -11.07 -21.98 -17.07
N PRO A 66 -12.09 -22.63 -17.65
CA PRO A 66 -12.13 -22.97 -19.08
C PRO A 66 -12.05 -21.75 -20.02
N SER A 67 -12.51 -20.58 -19.55
CA SER A 67 -12.48 -19.32 -20.30
C SER A 67 -11.13 -18.59 -20.25
N VAL A 68 -10.12 -19.12 -19.55
CA VAL A 68 -8.83 -18.48 -19.34
C VAL A 68 -7.75 -19.21 -20.12
N THR A 69 -7.12 -18.52 -21.07
CA THR A 69 -5.92 -19.01 -21.75
C THR A 69 -4.68 -18.36 -21.18
N VAL A 70 -3.81 -19.15 -20.55
CA VAL A 70 -2.53 -18.66 -20.05
C VAL A 70 -1.46 -18.74 -21.16
N ARG A 71 -0.65 -17.69 -21.27
CA ARG A 71 0.48 -17.61 -22.20
C ARG A 71 1.71 -17.09 -21.46
N GLN A 72 2.82 -17.79 -21.60
CA GLN A 72 4.12 -17.28 -21.19
C GLN A 72 4.65 -16.36 -22.29
N GLY A 73 5.12 -15.16 -21.91
CA GLY A 73 5.69 -14.18 -22.85
C GLY A 73 5.88 -12.81 -22.22
N LEU A 74 6.74 -11.98 -22.82
CA LEU A 74 6.95 -10.60 -22.39
C LEU A 74 6.15 -9.65 -23.28
N VAL A 75 5.29 -8.83 -22.66
CA VAL A 75 4.56 -7.79 -23.40
C VAL A 75 5.47 -6.60 -23.68
N LYS A 76 5.75 -6.30 -24.95
CA LYS A 76 6.67 -5.22 -25.36
C LYS A 76 5.96 -3.87 -25.54
N LYS A 77 4.74 -3.87 -26.09
CA LYS A 77 4.07 -2.65 -26.53
C LYS A 77 2.54 -2.76 -26.48
N LEU A 78 1.89 -1.65 -26.14
CA LEU A 78 0.46 -1.41 -26.37
C LEU A 78 0.27 -0.68 -27.69
N VAL A 79 -0.64 -1.15 -28.52
CA VAL A 79 -0.97 -0.52 -29.81
C VAL A 79 -2.46 -0.22 -29.85
N ASN A 80 -2.80 1.01 -30.22
CA ASN A 80 -4.18 1.42 -30.44
C ASN A 80 -4.68 0.80 -31.74
N GLY A 81 -5.78 0.05 -31.68
CA GLY A 81 -6.55 -0.37 -32.84
C GLY A 81 -7.55 0.70 -33.26
N THR A 82 -8.14 0.53 -34.44
CA THR A 82 -9.34 1.28 -34.85
C THR A 82 -10.51 0.93 -33.92
N ALA A 83 -11.31 1.94 -33.54
CA ALA A 83 -12.49 1.84 -32.69
C ALA A 83 -12.25 1.31 -31.25
N GLY A 84 -11.28 1.86 -30.52
CA GLY A 84 -11.14 1.61 -29.07
C GLY A 84 -10.65 0.21 -28.67
N ARG A 85 -10.08 -0.56 -29.61
CA ARG A 85 -9.46 -1.86 -29.32
C ARG A 85 -7.99 -1.68 -28.93
N ALA A 86 -7.55 -2.29 -27.84
CA ALA A 86 -6.13 -2.33 -27.49
C ALA A 86 -5.50 -3.62 -28.03
N LYS A 87 -4.28 -3.51 -28.58
CA LYS A 87 -3.46 -4.65 -28.96
C LYS A 87 -2.24 -4.75 -28.04
N ALA A 88 -1.95 -5.95 -27.58
CA ALA A 88 -0.74 -6.26 -26.83
C ALA A 88 0.19 -7.14 -27.68
N TRP A 89 1.49 -6.83 -27.64
CA TRP A 89 2.53 -7.61 -28.33
C TRP A 89 3.29 -8.46 -27.33
N ALA A 90 3.29 -9.78 -27.47
CA ALA A 90 4.01 -10.70 -26.58
C ALA A 90 5.06 -11.51 -27.36
N GLY A 91 6.27 -11.65 -26.81
CA GLY A 91 7.32 -12.51 -27.39
C GLY A 91 8.15 -13.24 -26.34
N PRO A 92 8.32 -14.57 -26.49
CA PRO A 92 9.43 -15.32 -25.89
C PRO A 92 10.21 -16.23 -26.87
N CYS A 93 9.86 -16.28 -28.16
CA CYS A 93 10.47 -17.16 -29.17
C CYS A 93 10.30 -16.56 -30.55
N ALA A 94 11.39 -16.09 -31.18
CA ALA A 94 11.65 -15.74 -32.61
C ALA A 94 10.55 -15.10 -33.52
N LEU A 95 9.29 -14.96 -33.10
CA LEU A 95 8.17 -14.45 -33.87
C LEU A 95 7.34 -13.54 -32.95
N ASP A 96 7.36 -12.25 -33.21
CA ASP A 96 6.50 -11.29 -32.52
C ASP A 96 5.02 -11.60 -32.82
N ARG A 97 4.21 -11.85 -31.77
CA ARG A 97 2.77 -12.13 -31.90
C ARG A 97 1.95 -10.95 -31.40
N SER A 98 0.85 -10.67 -32.08
CA SER A 98 -0.12 -9.64 -31.67
C SER A 98 -1.42 -10.28 -31.17
N ALA A 99 -1.91 -9.81 -30.03
CA ALA A 99 -3.23 -10.14 -29.50
C ALA A 99 -4.10 -8.88 -29.52
N LYS A 100 -5.38 -9.02 -29.90
CA LYS A 100 -6.37 -7.93 -29.92
C LYS A 100 -7.47 -8.25 -28.92
N ALA A 101 -7.87 -7.27 -28.12
CA ALA A 101 -8.95 -7.40 -27.17
C ALA A 101 -9.81 -6.13 -27.12
N HIS A 102 -11.06 -6.28 -26.69
CA HIS A 102 -11.95 -5.14 -26.40
C HIS A 102 -11.46 -4.33 -25.20
N LEU A 103 -10.86 -5.00 -24.21
CA LEU A 103 -10.25 -4.38 -23.04
C LEU A 103 -8.91 -5.06 -22.74
N THR A 104 -7.85 -4.28 -22.60
CA THR A 104 -6.53 -4.73 -22.15
C THR A 104 -6.25 -4.15 -20.77
N ILE A 105 -5.97 -5.03 -19.80
CA ILE A 105 -5.64 -4.62 -18.43
C ILE A 105 -4.15 -4.83 -18.21
N VAL A 106 -3.44 -3.77 -17.86
CA VAL A 106 -2.00 -3.77 -17.61
C VAL A 106 -1.74 -3.90 -16.11
N CYS A 107 -1.05 -4.95 -15.70
CA CYS A 107 -0.77 -5.30 -14.29
C CYS A 107 0.68 -5.79 -14.09
N ASP A 108 1.65 -5.22 -14.81
CA ASP A 108 3.07 -5.63 -14.82
C ASP A 108 3.90 -5.12 -13.62
N GLY A 109 3.22 -4.67 -12.56
CA GLY A 109 3.82 -4.36 -11.26
C GLY A 109 4.64 -3.07 -11.20
N MET A 110 5.42 -2.93 -10.12
CA MET A 110 6.13 -1.68 -9.78
C MET A 110 7.19 -1.23 -10.80
N TYR A 111 7.65 -2.13 -11.66
CA TYR A 111 8.62 -1.87 -12.74
C TYR A 111 7.93 -1.76 -14.11
N SER A 112 6.64 -1.42 -14.14
CA SER A 112 5.89 -1.30 -15.38
C SER A 112 6.54 -0.37 -16.40
N ASN A 113 6.78 -0.92 -17.60
CA ASN A 113 7.27 -0.20 -18.77
C ASN A 113 6.12 0.45 -19.55
N LEU A 114 4.91 -0.10 -19.42
CA LEU A 114 3.73 0.33 -20.20
C LEU A 114 2.97 1.49 -19.53
N ARG A 115 3.21 1.73 -18.23
CA ARG A 115 2.56 2.75 -17.41
C ARG A 115 2.50 4.14 -18.04
N ARG A 116 3.56 4.60 -18.72
CA ARG A 116 3.63 5.94 -19.32
C ARG A 116 2.58 6.17 -20.42
N HIS A 117 2.02 5.10 -20.98
CA HIS A 117 0.95 5.20 -21.98
C HIS A 117 -0.42 5.49 -21.36
N LEU A 118 -0.63 5.10 -20.10
CA LEU A 118 -1.95 5.10 -19.43
C LEU A 118 -1.96 5.92 -18.13
N SER A 119 -0.87 6.64 -17.82
CA SER A 119 -0.75 7.49 -16.65
C SER A 119 0.36 8.52 -16.81
N THR A 120 0.34 9.56 -15.97
CA THR A 120 1.44 10.53 -15.81
C THR A 120 2.21 10.20 -14.53
N PRO A 121 3.19 9.28 -14.56
CA PRO A 121 3.81 8.77 -13.35
C PRO A 121 4.71 9.80 -12.67
N LYS A 122 4.53 9.97 -11.36
CA LYS A 122 5.46 10.67 -10.47
C LYS A 122 5.96 9.67 -9.43
N ILE A 123 7.17 9.14 -9.64
CA ILE A 123 7.74 8.09 -8.78
C ILE A 123 8.76 8.74 -7.84
N ALA A 124 8.61 8.50 -6.55
CA ALA A 124 9.58 8.86 -5.53
C ALA A 124 10.16 7.61 -4.87
N HIS A 125 11.40 7.71 -4.37
CA HIS A 125 12.17 6.62 -3.78
C HIS A 125 12.55 6.96 -2.34
N PRO A 126 11.64 6.79 -1.36
CA PRO A 126 11.88 7.27 0.01
C PRO A 126 12.90 6.46 0.81
N SER A 127 13.03 5.16 0.53
CA SER A 127 13.81 4.22 1.34
C SER A 127 14.00 2.88 0.63
N PHE A 128 14.69 1.97 1.29
CA PHE A 128 14.82 0.56 0.92
C PHE A 128 14.31 -0.32 2.05
N PHE A 129 13.64 -1.42 1.70
CA PHE A 129 13.45 -2.52 2.64
C PHE A 129 14.54 -3.57 2.46
N VAL A 130 15.24 -3.85 3.55
CA VAL A 130 16.21 -4.94 3.67
C VAL A 130 15.53 -6.09 4.39
N GLY A 131 15.21 -7.14 3.63
CA GLY A 131 14.54 -8.33 4.10
C GLY A 131 15.51 -9.42 4.52
N LEU A 132 15.28 -9.99 5.71
CA LEU A 132 15.96 -11.16 6.23
C LEU A 132 14.97 -12.28 6.48
N LEU A 133 15.43 -13.52 6.39
CA LEU A 133 14.64 -14.70 6.74
C LEU A 133 15.21 -15.33 8.01
N LEU A 134 14.46 -15.23 9.11
CA LEU A 134 14.83 -15.76 10.41
C LEU A 134 14.27 -17.18 10.52
N LYS A 135 15.13 -18.14 10.86
CA LYS A 135 14.76 -19.53 11.16
C LYS A 135 14.83 -19.76 12.66
N LYS A 136 14.04 -20.70 13.18
CA LYS A 136 14.02 -21.08 14.61
C LYS A 136 13.79 -19.90 15.56
N CYS A 137 13.07 -18.88 15.10
CA CYS A 137 12.76 -17.68 15.88
C CYS A 137 11.31 -17.75 16.36
N GLN A 138 11.11 -17.66 17.68
CA GLN A 138 9.78 -17.48 18.24
C GLN A 138 9.50 -15.98 18.40
N LEU A 139 8.37 -15.54 17.85
CA LEU A 139 7.94 -14.16 17.98
C LEU A 139 7.46 -13.89 19.41
N PRO A 140 7.77 -12.71 20.01
CA PRO A 140 7.34 -12.38 21.38
C PRO A 140 5.83 -12.44 21.62
N VAL A 141 5.05 -12.25 20.56
CA VAL A 141 3.58 -12.31 20.59
C VAL A 141 3.14 -13.22 19.45
N PRO A 142 2.70 -14.46 19.74
CA PRO A 142 2.28 -15.39 18.70
C PRO A 142 1.17 -14.83 17.81
N ASN A 143 1.17 -15.18 16.53
CA ASN A 143 0.14 -14.79 15.55
C ASN A 143 -0.10 -13.28 15.42
N HIS A 144 0.90 -12.44 15.73
CA HIS A 144 0.87 -11.00 15.51
C HIS A 144 2.05 -10.61 14.62
N GLY A 145 1.90 -9.53 13.83
CA GLY A 145 3.04 -8.85 13.23
C GLY A 145 3.71 -7.96 14.27
N HIS A 146 5.02 -7.77 14.21
CA HIS A 146 5.76 -6.95 15.17
C HIS A 146 6.31 -5.73 14.46
N VAL A 147 6.14 -4.56 15.07
CA VAL A 147 6.65 -3.29 14.57
C VAL A 147 7.53 -2.69 15.64
N VAL A 148 8.83 -2.64 15.39
CA VAL A 148 9.80 -2.00 16.29
C VAL A 148 10.01 -0.57 15.82
N LEU A 149 9.67 0.40 16.67
CA LEU A 149 9.86 1.83 16.42
C LEU A 149 11.32 2.24 16.69
N ALA A 150 12.23 1.69 15.89
CA ALA A 150 13.66 1.96 15.97
C ALA A 150 14.06 3.32 15.37
N LYS A 151 15.33 3.68 15.49
CA LYS A 151 15.96 4.85 14.87
C LYS A 151 16.96 4.37 13.80
N PRO A 152 17.00 5.00 12.61
CA PRO A 152 16.18 6.13 12.16
C PRO A 152 14.76 5.75 11.71
N SER A 153 14.45 4.46 11.54
CA SER A 153 13.29 3.97 10.79
C SER A 153 12.71 2.69 11.41
N PRO A 154 11.44 2.34 11.12
CA PRO A 154 10.79 1.18 11.72
C PRO A 154 11.29 -0.16 11.16
N ILE A 155 11.18 -1.21 11.96
CA ILE A 155 11.55 -2.59 11.60
C ILE A 155 10.33 -3.48 11.80
N LEU A 156 10.06 -4.36 10.83
CA LEU A 156 8.90 -5.25 10.84
C LEU A 156 9.33 -6.70 11.00
N PHE A 157 8.59 -7.46 11.81
CA PHE A 157 8.67 -8.91 11.85
C PHE A 157 7.29 -9.51 11.64
N TYR A 158 7.19 -10.62 10.91
CA TYR A 158 5.96 -11.38 10.83
C TYR A 158 6.25 -12.82 10.40
N PRO A 159 5.48 -13.80 10.90
CA PRO A 159 5.67 -15.18 10.51
C PRO A 159 5.21 -15.35 9.06
N ILE A 160 5.93 -16.10 8.22
CA ILE A 160 5.51 -16.38 6.83
C ILE A 160 5.34 -17.87 6.53
N SER A 161 5.69 -18.70 7.50
CA SER A 161 5.51 -20.15 7.51
C SER A 161 5.51 -20.62 8.96
N SER A 162 5.24 -21.90 9.18
CA SER A 162 5.35 -22.54 10.50
C SER A 162 6.75 -22.46 11.11
N THR A 163 7.80 -22.26 10.30
CA THR A 163 9.20 -22.31 10.73
C THR A 163 10.00 -21.03 10.49
N GLU A 164 9.45 -20.06 9.74
CA GLU A 164 10.20 -18.89 9.28
C GLU A 164 9.48 -17.58 9.57
N VAL A 165 10.27 -16.61 10.02
CA VAL A 165 9.84 -15.23 10.29
C VAL A 165 10.55 -14.30 9.32
N ARG A 166 9.79 -13.46 8.63
CA ARG A 166 10.33 -12.37 7.81
C ARG A 166 10.68 -11.20 8.70
N CYS A 167 11.90 -10.70 8.60
CA CYS A 167 12.29 -9.39 9.11
C CYS A 167 12.42 -8.41 7.94
N LEU A 168 11.88 -7.20 8.05
CA LEU A 168 12.08 -6.11 7.10
C LEU A 168 12.61 -4.88 7.85
N VAL A 169 13.85 -4.49 7.55
CA VAL A 169 14.46 -3.28 8.07
C VAL A 169 14.28 -2.19 7.02
N ASP A 170 13.60 -1.09 7.38
CA ASP A 170 13.59 0.10 6.54
C ASP A 170 14.93 0.84 6.65
N VAL A 171 15.54 1.20 5.53
CA VAL A 171 16.75 2.01 5.47
C VAL A 171 16.40 3.27 4.67
N PRO A 172 16.24 4.44 5.31
CA PRO A 172 15.86 5.67 4.64
C PRO A 172 17.00 6.20 3.77
N GLY A 173 16.63 6.90 2.68
CA GLY A 173 17.58 7.54 1.78
C GLY A 173 17.63 6.91 0.38
N GLU A 174 18.44 7.52 -0.49
CA GLU A 174 18.54 7.15 -1.91
C GLU A 174 19.48 5.97 -2.18
N ARG A 175 20.37 5.66 -1.23
CA ARG A 175 21.36 4.57 -1.35
C ARG A 175 21.40 3.76 -0.06
N LEU A 176 21.67 2.46 -0.22
CA LEU A 176 21.97 1.58 0.90
C LEU A 176 23.38 1.85 1.44
N PRO A 177 23.63 1.57 2.74
CA PRO A 177 24.99 1.53 3.28
C PRO A 177 25.88 0.59 2.46
N SER A 178 27.15 0.96 2.28
CA SER A 178 28.13 0.15 1.53
C SER A 178 28.37 -1.21 2.19
N ASP A 179 28.54 -1.21 3.51
CA ASP A 179 28.59 -2.43 4.33
C ASP A 179 27.25 -2.60 5.07
N LEU A 180 26.31 -3.22 4.37
CA LEU A 180 24.97 -3.46 4.89
C LEU A 180 24.97 -4.42 6.11
N PRO A 181 25.68 -5.57 6.11
CA PRO A 181 25.77 -6.42 7.30
C PRO A 181 26.33 -5.72 8.54
N ALA A 182 27.39 -4.93 8.40
CA ALA A 182 27.94 -4.18 9.52
C ALA A 182 26.96 -3.12 10.05
N TYR A 183 26.27 -2.39 9.16
CA TYR A 183 25.23 -1.45 9.54
C TYR A 183 24.10 -2.13 10.34
N LEU A 184 23.61 -3.28 9.85
CA LEU A 184 22.56 -4.04 10.53
C LEU A 184 23.01 -4.55 11.90
N ARG A 185 24.26 -5.01 12.04
CA ARG A 185 24.80 -5.50 13.31
C ARG A 185 25.01 -4.37 14.32
N ALA A 186 25.59 -3.25 13.90
CA ALA A 186 25.96 -2.16 14.81
C ALA A 186 24.79 -1.22 15.14
N THR A 187 23.91 -0.95 14.17
CA THR A 187 22.85 0.07 14.33
C THR A 187 21.49 -0.58 14.64
N VAL A 188 21.15 -1.69 13.97
CA VAL A 188 19.81 -2.26 14.03
C VAL A 188 19.66 -3.27 15.16
N ALA A 189 20.57 -4.24 15.27
CA ALA A 189 20.49 -5.33 16.25
C ALA A 189 20.34 -4.87 17.72
N PRO A 190 21.03 -3.82 18.21
CA PRO A 190 20.89 -3.36 19.59
C PRO A 190 19.50 -2.82 19.93
N GLN A 191 18.75 -2.36 18.93
CA GLN A 191 17.40 -1.78 19.12
C GLN A 191 16.29 -2.84 19.06
N LEU A 192 16.62 -4.08 18.71
CA LEU A 192 15.66 -5.18 18.64
C LEU A 192 15.33 -5.72 20.04
N PRO A 193 14.10 -6.22 20.28
CA PRO A 193 13.79 -7.01 21.46
C PRO A 193 14.76 -8.19 21.63
N ASP A 194 15.15 -8.49 22.87
CA ASP A 194 16.17 -9.50 23.18
C ASP A 194 15.85 -10.88 22.58
N GLN A 195 14.57 -11.25 22.51
CA GLN A 195 14.12 -12.52 21.91
C GLN A 195 14.36 -12.62 20.39
N LEU A 196 14.35 -11.48 19.68
CA LEU A 196 14.52 -11.44 18.22
C LEU A 196 16.00 -11.27 17.82
N ARG A 197 16.82 -10.73 18.71
CA ARG A 197 18.21 -10.36 18.43
C ARG A 197 19.11 -11.56 18.05
N PRO A 198 19.09 -12.71 18.74
CA PRO A 198 19.94 -13.86 18.39
C PRO A 198 19.67 -14.39 16.98
N ALA A 199 18.40 -14.62 16.64
CA ALA A 199 18.02 -15.10 15.32
C ALA A 199 18.34 -14.07 14.22
N PHE A 200 18.24 -12.78 14.53
CA PHE A 200 18.63 -11.71 13.62
C PHE A 200 20.12 -11.73 13.32
N LEU A 201 20.97 -11.83 14.35
CA LEU A 201 22.42 -11.93 14.18
C LEU A 201 22.81 -13.20 13.41
N GLU A 202 22.20 -14.36 13.70
CA GLU A 202 22.44 -15.60 12.94
C GLU A 202 22.04 -15.43 11.45
N ALA A 203 20.97 -14.70 11.15
CA ALA A 203 20.58 -14.43 9.78
C ALA A 203 21.57 -13.51 9.03
N LEU A 204 22.32 -12.66 9.73
CA LEU A 204 23.36 -11.81 9.13
C LEU A 204 24.60 -12.59 8.70
N GLU A 205 24.89 -13.73 9.33
CA GLU A 205 26.02 -14.60 8.94
C GLU A 205 25.77 -15.34 7.62
N ARG A 206 24.57 -15.25 7.07
CA ARG A 206 24.16 -15.87 5.80
C ARG A 206 23.87 -14.80 4.75
N PRO A 207 24.85 -14.41 3.93
CA PRO A 207 24.68 -13.34 2.94
C PRO A 207 23.48 -13.56 2.00
N GLU A 208 23.18 -14.80 1.64
CA GLU A 208 22.05 -15.18 0.79
C GLU A 208 20.66 -14.93 1.42
N ALA A 209 20.61 -14.77 2.75
CA ALA A 209 19.38 -14.48 3.48
C ALA A 209 18.98 -13.00 3.42
N ILE A 210 19.91 -12.10 3.04
CA ILE A 210 19.69 -10.65 2.97
C ILE A 210 19.29 -10.28 1.54
N ARG A 211 18.10 -9.71 1.39
CA ARG A 211 17.62 -9.17 0.10
C ARG A 211 17.13 -7.76 0.28
N SER A 212 17.52 -6.85 -0.59
CA SER A 212 17.02 -5.48 -0.58
C SER A 212 16.02 -5.23 -1.71
N MET A 213 15.04 -4.37 -1.44
CA MET A 213 14.09 -3.87 -2.42
C MET A 213 13.91 -2.37 -2.21
N GLN A 214 13.98 -1.60 -3.29
CA GLN A 214 13.73 -0.16 -3.22
C GLN A 214 12.24 0.10 -3.03
N ASN A 215 11.89 0.88 -2.02
CA ASN A 215 10.52 1.31 -1.80
C ASN A 215 10.18 2.43 -2.79
N LYS A 216 8.97 2.38 -3.35
CA LYS A 216 8.49 3.35 -4.34
C LYS A 216 7.16 3.93 -3.94
N LEU A 217 7.02 5.24 -4.13
CA LEU A 217 5.76 5.96 -3.95
C LEU A 217 5.31 6.48 -5.31
N MET A 218 4.04 6.27 -5.63
CA MET A 218 3.46 6.79 -6.86
C MET A 218 1.94 6.99 -6.70
N PRO A 219 1.50 8.25 -6.52
CA PRO A 219 0.09 8.60 -6.58
C PRO A 219 -0.53 8.22 -7.93
N ALA A 220 -1.82 7.90 -7.90
CA ALA A 220 -2.56 7.57 -9.12
C ALA A 220 -2.84 8.83 -9.95
N ALA A 221 -2.34 8.87 -11.18
CA ALA A 221 -2.58 9.94 -12.15
C ALA A 221 -2.96 9.35 -13.53
N PRO A 222 -4.20 8.85 -13.70
CA PRO A 222 -4.60 8.11 -14.88
C PRO A 222 -4.67 8.98 -16.15
N LEU A 223 -4.29 8.40 -17.29
CA LEU A 223 -4.62 8.90 -18.62
C LEU A 223 -5.62 7.92 -19.21
N HIS A 224 -6.91 8.24 -19.09
CA HIS A 224 -7.95 7.32 -19.51
C HIS A 224 -7.92 7.11 -21.03
N GLN A 225 -7.91 5.84 -21.44
CA GLN A 225 -7.97 5.44 -22.83
C GLN A 225 -9.01 4.31 -22.97
N PRO A 226 -10.02 4.45 -23.85
CA PRO A 226 -10.92 3.36 -24.18
C PRO A 226 -10.16 2.10 -24.59
N GLY A 227 -10.59 0.97 -24.04
CA GLY A 227 -9.99 -0.34 -24.30
C GLY A 227 -8.70 -0.63 -23.54
N ALA A 228 -8.19 0.27 -22.69
CA ALA A 228 -7.02 0.02 -21.88
C ALA A 228 -7.16 0.54 -20.44
N LEU A 229 -6.72 -0.26 -19.47
CA LEU A 229 -6.74 0.10 -18.05
C LEU A 229 -5.45 -0.34 -17.36
N LEU A 230 -5.00 0.43 -16.37
CA LEU A 230 -3.82 0.13 -15.54
C LEU A 230 -4.28 -0.22 -14.12
N LEU A 231 -3.77 -1.31 -13.55
CA LEU A 231 -4.09 -1.76 -12.18
C LEU A 231 -2.84 -2.16 -11.39
N GLY A 232 -3.01 -2.30 -10.07
CA GLY A 232 -1.95 -2.73 -9.16
C GLY A 232 -0.83 -1.70 -9.01
N ASP A 233 0.37 -2.15 -8.66
CA ASP A 233 1.53 -1.28 -8.48
C ASP A 233 2.02 -0.64 -9.78
N ALA A 234 1.58 -1.15 -10.94
CA ALA A 234 1.76 -0.47 -12.21
C ALA A 234 0.99 0.86 -12.25
N PHE A 235 -0.14 0.96 -11.54
CA PHE A 235 -0.99 2.16 -11.51
C PHE A 235 -0.78 3.04 -10.28
N ASN A 236 -0.56 2.45 -9.10
CA ASN A 236 -0.53 3.20 -7.85
C ASN A 236 0.32 2.46 -6.81
N MET A 237 1.37 3.10 -6.32
CA MET A 237 2.30 2.56 -5.30
C MET A 237 2.26 3.41 -4.03
N ARG A 238 2.44 2.75 -2.89
CA ARG A 238 2.47 3.34 -1.54
C ARG A 238 3.58 2.69 -0.72
N HIS A 239 3.92 3.29 0.42
CA HIS A 239 4.94 2.72 1.29
C HIS A 239 4.52 1.31 1.76
N PRO A 240 5.39 0.29 1.66
CA PRO A 240 5.02 -1.08 2.02
C PRO A 240 4.90 -1.35 3.53
N LEU A 241 5.18 -0.35 4.38
CA LEU A 241 5.10 -0.43 5.85
C LEU A 241 3.78 -1.04 6.35
N THR A 242 2.66 -0.67 5.74
CA THR A 242 1.33 -1.13 6.16
C THR A 242 0.86 -2.41 5.46
N GLY A 243 1.64 -2.95 4.51
CA GLY A 243 1.28 -4.16 3.77
C GLY A 243 0.03 -4.02 2.87
N GLY A 244 -0.46 -2.80 2.60
CA GLY A 244 -1.75 -2.57 1.94
C GLY A 244 -1.81 -2.80 0.42
N GLY A 245 -0.68 -3.04 -0.25
CA GLY A 245 -0.61 -3.10 -1.72
C GLY A 245 -1.51 -4.17 -2.34
N MET A 246 -1.42 -5.42 -1.83
CA MET A 246 -2.29 -6.51 -2.30
C MET A 246 -3.76 -6.28 -1.95
N THR A 247 -4.06 -5.67 -0.80
CA THR A 247 -5.42 -5.31 -0.41
C THR A 247 -6.05 -4.35 -1.40
N VAL A 248 -5.32 -3.30 -1.81
CA VAL A 248 -5.81 -2.39 -2.85
C VAL A 248 -5.95 -3.10 -4.19
N ALA A 249 -4.99 -3.92 -4.61
CA ALA A 249 -5.06 -4.65 -5.87
C ALA A 249 -6.29 -5.58 -5.93
N LEU A 250 -6.56 -6.34 -4.87
CA LEU A 250 -7.72 -7.24 -4.79
C LEU A 250 -9.04 -6.47 -4.70
N SER A 251 -9.06 -5.34 -3.98
CA SER A 251 -10.22 -4.45 -3.94
C SER A 251 -10.51 -3.85 -5.31
N ASP A 252 -9.48 -3.39 -6.02
CA ASP A 252 -9.58 -2.84 -7.37
C ASP A 252 -10.11 -3.91 -8.34
N CYS A 253 -9.64 -5.17 -8.23
CA CYS A 253 -10.17 -6.28 -9.01
C CYS A 253 -11.66 -6.54 -8.72
N SER A 254 -12.05 -6.63 -7.44
CA SER A 254 -13.45 -6.83 -7.07
C SER A 254 -14.35 -5.71 -7.57
N LEU A 255 -13.91 -4.46 -7.43
CA LEU A 255 -14.66 -3.30 -7.90
C LEU A 255 -14.79 -3.33 -9.42
N LEU A 256 -13.71 -3.61 -10.15
CA LEU A 256 -13.75 -3.67 -11.61
C LEU A 256 -14.69 -4.79 -12.10
N VAL A 257 -14.68 -5.95 -11.46
CA VAL A 257 -15.63 -7.04 -11.76
C VAL A 257 -17.08 -6.57 -11.59
N ASP A 258 -17.40 -5.92 -10.47
CA ASP A 258 -18.76 -5.40 -10.22
C ASP A 258 -19.18 -4.35 -11.27
N MET A 259 -18.23 -3.55 -11.76
CA MET A 259 -18.50 -2.48 -12.72
C MET A 259 -18.64 -2.99 -14.16
N LEU A 260 -17.94 -4.07 -14.52
CA LEU A 260 -17.99 -4.65 -15.85
C LEU A 260 -19.09 -5.70 -16.01
N ARG A 261 -19.46 -6.42 -14.93
CA ARG A 261 -20.48 -7.48 -14.96
C ARG A 261 -21.83 -7.07 -15.56
N PRO A 262 -22.36 -5.84 -15.35
CA PRO A 262 -23.63 -5.43 -15.95
C PRO A 262 -23.56 -5.20 -17.47
N LEU A 263 -22.37 -5.16 -18.07
CA LEU A 263 -22.24 -5.01 -19.52
C LEU A 263 -22.47 -6.36 -20.22
N PRO A 264 -23.38 -6.46 -21.21
CA PRO A 264 -23.61 -7.71 -21.93
C PRO A 264 -22.39 -8.13 -22.76
N THR A 265 -21.58 -7.15 -23.20
CA THR A 265 -20.33 -7.36 -23.93
C THR A 265 -19.39 -6.20 -23.66
N LEU A 266 -18.08 -6.47 -23.70
CA LEU A 266 -17.05 -5.42 -23.69
C LEU A 266 -16.85 -4.79 -25.09
N GLY A 267 -17.54 -5.30 -26.12
CA GLY A 267 -17.42 -4.82 -27.50
C GLY A 267 -17.93 -3.39 -27.71
N ASP A 268 -18.84 -2.91 -26.87
CA ASP A 268 -19.21 -1.49 -26.83
C ASP A 268 -18.09 -0.69 -26.15
N ALA A 269 -17.26 -0.07 -26.98
CA ALA A 269 -16.12 0.72 -26.53
C ALA A 269 -16.54 1.93 -25.68
N LEU A 270 -17.71 2.53 -25.93
CA LEU A 270 -18.18 3.70 -25.18
C LEU A 270 -18.69 3.29 -23.80
N ALA A 271 -19.57 2.29 -23.74
CA ALA A 271 -20.08 1.78 -22.47
C ALA A 271 -18.94 1.23 -21.59
N THR A 272 -18.00 0.48 -22.19
CA THR A 272 -16.81 -0.02 -21.49
C THR A 272 -15.90 1.10 -21.02
N ALA A 273 -15.68 2.14 -21.83
CA ALA A 273 -14.91 3.32 -21.44
C ALA A 273 -15.56 4.07 -20.29
N GLN A 274 -16.88 4.26 -20.30
CA GLN A 274 -17.60 4.92 -19.20
C GLN A 274 -17.43 4.16 -17.88
N ARG A 275 -17.59 2.82 -17.88
CA ARG A 275 -17.37 2.00 -16.68
C ARG A 275 -15.92 2.07 -16.19
N THR A 276 -14.96 2.02 -17.09
CA THR A 276 -13.52 2.09 -16.73
C THR A 276 -13.08 3.51 -16.33
N ALA A 277 -13.75 4.56 -16.79
CA ALA A 277 -13.55 5.93 -16.32
C ALA A 277 -14.10 6.13 -14.89
N ASP A 278 -15.30 5.60 -14.62
CA ASP A 278 -15.92 5.64 -13.28
C ASP A 278 -15.05 4.93 -12.24
N PHE A 279 -14.32 3.88 -12.63
CA PHE A 279 -13.46 3.10 -11.74
C PHE A 279 -12.44 3.98 -10.99
N TYR A 280 -11.87 4.99 -11.65
CA TYR A 280 -10.89 5.88 -11.03
C TYR A 280 -11.44 6.69 -9.87
N THR A 281 -12.72 7.04 -9.90
CA THR A 281 -13.39 7.76 -8.80
C THR A 281 -13.89 6.79 -7.73
N ARG A 282 -14.49 5.66 -8.14
CA ARG A 282 -15.09 4.67 -7.24
C ARG A 282 -14.07 3.99 -6.33
N ARG A 283 -12.83 3.81 -6.77
CA ARG A 283 -11.76 3.21 -5.95
C ARG A 283 -11.18 4.15 -4.89
N LYS A 284 -11.32 5.47 -5.09
CA LYS A 284 -10.59 6.48 -4.31
C LYS A 284 -10.80 6.39 -2.80
N PRO A 285 -12.02 6.18 -2.26
CA PRO A 285 -12.21 6.10 -0.81
C PRO A 285 -11.32 5.05 -0.14
N LEU A 286 -11.26 3.84 -0.70
CA LEU A 286 -10.44 2.76 -0.15
C LEU A 286 -8.96 2.98 -0.44
N SER A 287 -8.60 3.26 -1.70
CA SER A 287 -7.20 3.38 -2.09
C SER A 287 -6.53 4.57 -1.40
N ALA A 288 -7.22 5.72 -1.32
CA ALA A 288 -6.68 6.92 -0.69
C ALA A 288 -6.54 6.72 0.83
N THR A 289 -7.51 6.10 1.50
CA THR A 289 -7.36 5.82 2.94
C THR A 289 -6.13 4.98 3.23
N ILE A 290 -5.91 3.89 2.48
CA ILE A 290 -4.74 3.02 2.66
C ILE A 290 -3.44 3.75 2.28
N ASN A 291 -3.42 4.53 1.19
CA ASN A 291 -2.25 5.30 0.77
C ASN A 291 -1.89 6.39 1.79
N THR A 292 -2.89 7.15 2.24
CA THR A 292 -2.71 8.22 3.22
C THR A 292 -2.21 7.64 4.54
N LEU A 293 -2.80 6.54 5.01
CA LEU A 293 -2.36 5.87 6.23
C LEU A 293 -0.91 5.39 6.11
N ALA A 294 -0.56 4.71 5.01
CA ALA A 294 0.79 4.18 4.81
C ALA A 294 1.86 5.28 4.86
N ASN A 295 1.61 6.38 4.15
CA ASN A 295 2.57 7.48 4.05
C ASN A 295 2.62 8.31 5.34
N ALA A 296 1.48 8.54 5.99
CA ALA A 296 1.42 9.29 7.24
C ALA A 296 2.07 8.51 8.38
N LEU A 297 1.73 7.23 8.52
CA LEU A 297 2.28 6.36 9.56
C LEU A 297 3.79 6.16 9.39
N TYR A 298 4.26 6.02 8.15
CA TYR A 298 5.71 5.97 7.88
C TYR A 298 6.42 7.25 8.33
N LYS A 299 5.89 8.42 7.96
CA LYS A 299 6.47 9.71 8.41
C LYS A 299 6.44 9.85 9.94
N VAL A 300 5.36 9.42 10.59
CA VAL A 300 5.29 9.43 12.06
C VAL A 300 6.34 8.48 12.61
N PHE A 301 6.44 7.24 12.14
CA PHE A 301 7.33 6.22 12.72
C PHE A 301 8.82 6.46 12.50
N CYS A 302 9.22 7.23 11.49
CA CYS A 302 10.63 7.60 11.30
C CYS A 302 11.09 8.66 12.30
N SER A 303 12.31 8.48 12.80
CA SER A 303 13.03 9.41 13.67
C SER A 303 13.78 10.44 12.81
N THR A 304 13.54 11.72 13.05
CA THR A 304 14.25 12.83 12.37
C THR A 304 15.19 13.60 13.30
N GLY A 305 15.17 13.29 14.60
CA GLY A 305 15.88 14.08 15.62
C GLY A 305 15.10 15.30 16.10
N ASP A 306 14.00 15.68 15.42
CA ASP A 306 13.08 16.72 15.88
C ASP A 306 12.31 16.25 17.14
N PRO A 307 12.45 16.95 18.29
CA PRO A 307 11.74 16.60 19.51
C PRO A 307 10.22 16.54 19.33
N ALA A 308 9.62 17.42 18.52
CA ALA A 308 8.16 17.45 18.34
C ALA A 308 7.67 16.22 17.54
N GLN A 309 8.49 15.74 16.60
CA GLN A 309 8.20 14.50 15.89
C GLN A 309 8.39 13.27 16.78
N GLU A 310 9.37 13.28 17.69
CA GLU A 310 9.52 12.21 18.68
C GLU A 310 8.33 12.15 19.65
N GLU A 311 7.80 13.31 20.06
CA GLU A 311 6.55 13.38 20.83
C GLU A 311 5.37 12.80 20.04
N MET A 312 5.24 13.10 18.74
CA MET A 312 4.21 12.48 17.89
C MET A 312 4.37 10.94 17.82
N ARG A 313 5.61 10.44 17.75
CA ARG A 313 5.90 8.99 17.80
C ARG A 313 5.47 8.37 19.11
N GLN A 314 5.80 9.02 20.23
CA GLN A 314 5.46 8.55 21.56
C GLN A 314 3.95 8.59 21.80
N ALA A 315 3.29 9.68 21.40
CA ALA A 315 1.84 9.83 21.45
C ALA A 315 1.13 8.75 20.64
N CYS A 316 1.61 8.43 19.43
CA CYS A 316 1.05 7.35 18.61
C CYS A 316 1.16 5.98 19.30
N PHE A 317 2.33 5.65 19.87
CA PHE A 317 2.52 4.39 20.60
C PHE A 317 1.57 4.28 21.80
N GLU A 318 1.54 5.29 22.66
CA GLU A 318 0.70 5.26 23.87
C GLU A 318 -0.79 5.34 23.56
N TYR A 319 -1.20 6.11 22.55
CA TYR A 319 -2.59 6.16 22.09
C TYR A 319 -3.06 4.76 21.66
N LEU A 320 -2.25 4.03 20.89
CA LEU A 320 -2.57 2.66 20.50
C LEU A 320 -2.53 1.69 21.69
N ALA A 321 -1.66 1.94 22.67
CA ALA A 321 -1.55 1.13 23.89
C ALA A 321 -2.77 1.26 24.82
N GLN A 322 -3.54 2.36 24.75
CA GLN A 322 -4.77 2.54 25.55
C GLN A 322 -5.87 1.51 25.21
N GLY A 323 -5.80 0.83 24.06
CA GLY A 323 -6.83 -0.13 23.67
C GLY A 323 -8.15 0.56 23.27
N GLY A 324 -9.25 -0.21 23.33
CA GLY A 324 -10.60 0.29 23.00
C GLY A 324 -10.67 0.97 21.63
N ILE A 325 -11.36 2.11 21.55
CA ILE A 325 -11.52 2.89 20.31
C ILE A 325 -10.17 3.41 19.79
N CYS A 326 -9.23 3.74 20.69
CA CYS A 326 -7.90 4.25 20.33
C CYS A 326 -7.05 3.21 19.58
N ALA A 327 -7.31 1.92 19.80
CA ALA A 327 -6.69 0.81 19.09
C ALA A 327 -7.55 0.31 17.92
N ALA A 328 -8.84 0.04 18.16
CA ALA A 328 -9.78 -0.57 17.22
C ALA A 328 -10.02 0.29 15.97
N GLY A 329 -10.08 1.62 16.13
CA GLY A 329 -10.24 2.55 15.03
C GLY A 329 -9.06 2.51 14.05
N PRO A 330 -7.83 2.85 14.50
CA PRO A 330 -6.64 2.80 13.64
C PRO A 330 -6.36 1.41 13.03
N ILE A 331 -6.55 0.33 13.79
CA ILE A 331 -6.30 -1.01 13.27
C ILE A 331 -7.35 -1.46 12.24
N SER A 332 -8.59 -0.97 12.32
CA SER A 332 -9.62 -1.19 11.29
C SER A 332 -9.27 -0.50 9.96
N LEU A 333 -8.59 0.65 10.03
CA LEU A 333 -8.05 1.35 8.85
C LEU A 333 -6.86 0.59 8.26
N LEU A 334 -5.94 0.14 9.12
CA LEU A 334 -4.73 -0.59 8.73
C LEU A 334 -5.07 -1.94 8.06
N SER A 335 -6.05 -2.66 8.60
CA SER A 335 -6.54 -3.92 8.04
C SER A 335 -7.36 -3.76 6.75
N GLY A 336 -7.75 -2.53 6.40
CA GLY A 336 -8.62 -2.25 5.25
C GLY A 336 -10.07 -2.69 5.45
N LEU A 337 -10.49 -2.97 6.69
CA LEU A 337 -11.86 -3.37 7.04
C LEU A 337 -12.81 -2.17 7.06
N ASN A 338 -12.34 -1.01 7.54
CA ASN A 338 -13.11 0.23 7.58
C ASN A 338 -12.34 1.39 6.91
N PRO A 339 -12.12 1.36 5.59
CA PRO A 339 -11.27 2.32 4.91
C PRO A 339 -12.03 3.64 4.62
N ARG A 340 -12.38 4.35 5.69
CA ARG A 340 -13.07 5.66 5.64
C ARG A 340 -12.06 6.80 5.83
N PRO A 341 -11.94 7.74 4.88
CA PRO A 341 -11.02 8.87 5.01
C PRO A 341 -11.30 9.77 6.22
N SER A 342 -12.57 9.98 6.57
CA SER A 342 -12.96 10.79 7.73
C SER A 342 -12.46 10.20 9.04
N VAL A 343 -12.61 8.87 9.20
CA VAL A 343 -12.13 8.12 10.37
C VAL A 343 -10.60 8.20 10.47
N LEU A 344 -9.89 8.13 9.33
CA LEU A 344 -8.44 8.32 9.30
C LEU A 344 -8.03 9.69 9.84
N VAL A 345 -8.63 10.77 9.30
CA VAL A 345 -8.30 12.13 9.72
C VAL A 345 -8.64 12.35 11.20
N GLN A 346 -9.80 11.86 11.64
CA GLN A 346 -10.22 11.92 13.03
C GLN A 346 -9.18 11.28 13.95
N HIS A 347 -8.81 10.01 13.72
CA HIS A 347 -7.83 9.34 14.58
C HIS A 347 -6.44 9.98 14.50
N PHE A 348 -6.03 10.48 13.33
CA PHE A 348 -4.75 11.16 13.19
C PHE A 348 -4.68 12.42 14.09
N PHE A 349 -5.73 13.23 14.11
CA PHE A 349 -5.80 14.38 15.01
C PHE A 349 -6.07 13.99 16.47
N MET A 350 -6.78 12.90 16.76
CA MET A 350 -6.92 12.39 18.14
C MET A 350 -5.57 11.97 18.72
N VAL A 351 -4.68 11.35 17.93
CA VAL A 351 -3.30 11.07 18.36
C VAL A 351 -2.55 12.36 18.65
N ALA A 352 -2.69 13.37 17.79
CA ALA A 352 -2.02 14.66 18.00
C ALA A 352 -2.52 15.37 19.28
N LEU A 353 -3.85 15.41 19.49
CA LEU A 353 -4.47 15.97 20.69
C LEU A 353 -4.13 15.18 21.96
N PHE A 354 -4.01 13.85 21.86
CA PHE A 354 -3.51 13.02 22.94
C PHE A 354 -2.07 13.39 23.31
N GLY A 355 -1.21 13.61 22.31
CA GLY A 355 0.14 14.15 22.50
C GLY A 355 0.15 15.52 23.17
N VAL A 356 -0.72 16.44 22.75
CA VAL A 356 -0.90 17.75 23.41
C VAL A 356 -1.31 17.58 24.88
N GLY A 357 -2.28 16.72 25.16
CA GLY A 357 -2.74 16.45 26.53
C GLY A 357 -1.60 15.98 27.44
N ARG A 358 -0.72 15.10 26.94
CA ARG A 358 0.47 14.64 27.67
C ARG A 358 1.48 15.73 27.98
N LEU A 359 1.59 16.73 27.12
CA LEU A 359 2.55 17.84 27.27
C LEU A 359 2.03 18.94 28.20
N LEU A 360 0.70 19.05 28.37
CA LEU A 360 0.06 20.12 29.13
C LEU A 360 -0.49 19.67 30.50
N LEU A 361 -0.75 18.39 30.70
CA LEU A 361 -1.30 17.87 31.95
C LEU A 361 -0.20 17.28 32.85
N PRO A 362 -0.34 17.39 34.20
CA PRO A 362 -1.43 18.04 34.92
C PRO A 362 -1.29 19.57 35.02
N ARG A 363 -0.10 20.14 34.78
CA ARG A 363 0.13 21.59 34.78
C ARG A 363 0.90 22.00 33.53
N PRO A 364 0.40 22.98 32.75
CA PRO A 364 1.08 23.42 31.54
C PRO A 364 2.34 24.20 31.90
N SER A 365 3.43 23.93 31.17
CA SER A 365 4.66 24.73 31.21
C SER A 365 4.83 25.48 29.89
N LEU A 366 5.57 26.60 29.87
CA LEU A 366 5.86 27.34 28.62
C LEU A 366 6.51 26.43 27.56
N ARG A 367 7.41 25.55 28.01
CA ARG A 367 8.02 24.52 27.15
C ARG A 367 6.96 23.53 26.65
N GLY A 368 6.07 23.05 27.51
CA GLY A 368 4.97 22.15 27.13
C GLY A 368 4.02 22.76 26.12
N ILE A 369 3.67 24.05 26.29
CA ILE A 369 2.83 24.81 25.34
C ILE A 369 3.54 24.92 23.98
N TYR A 370 4.80 25.32 23.98
CA TYR A 370 5.60 25.40 22.75
C TYR A 370 5.64 24.04 22.03
N MET A 371 5.95 22.97 22.76
CA MET A 371 6.01 21.61 22.21
C MET A 371 4.65 21.12 21.69
N ALA A 372 3.55 21.47 22.36
CA ALA A 372 2.20 21.15 21.91
C ALA A 372 1.86 21.83 20.58
N VAL A 373 2.19 23.11 20.44
CA VAL A 373 2.02 23.85 19.18
C VAL A 373 2.91 23.26 18.09
N ALA A 374 4.17 22.97 18.39
CA ALA A 374 5.11 22.35 17.45
C ALA A 374 4.62 20.98 16.98
N LEU A 375 4.07 20.15 17.89
CA LEU A 375 3.49 18.84 17.56
C LEU A 375 2.30 18.97 16.61
N LEU A 376 1.38 19.92 16.86
CA LEU A 376 0.25 20.17 15.96
C LEU A 376 0.72 20.65 14.57
N ALA A 377 1.77 21.48 14.52
CA ALA A 377 2.38 21.90 13.26
C ALA A 377 3.00 20.70 12.50
N VAL A 378 3.70 19.80 13.19
CA VAL A 378 4.24 18.55 12.62
C VAL A 378 3.11 17.69 12.07
N ALA A 379 2.02 17.50 12.83
CA ALA A 379 0.86 16.73 12.40
C ALA A 379 0.27 17.30 11.09
N CYS A 380 0.05 18.61 11.01
CA CYS A 380 -0.45 19.28 9.81
C CYS A 380 0.51 19.13 8.61
N ARG A 381 1.82 19.31 8.84
CA ARG A 381 2.87 19.15 7.81
C ARG A 381 2.95 17.72 7.26
N ILE A 382 2.58 16.72 8.06
CA ILE A 382 2.51 15.33 7.61
C ILE A 382 1.23 15.10 6.79
N ILE A 383 0.05 15.41 7.33
CA ILE A 383 -1.22 14.95 6.78
C ILE A 383 -1.69 15.75 5.56
N PHE A 384 -1.57 17.09 5.57
CA PHE A 384 -2.13 17.93 4.51
C PHE A 384 -1.50 17.68 3.13
N PRO A 385 -0.17 17.58 2.98
CA PRO A 385 0.42 17.27 1.67
C PRO A 385 0.00 15.90 1.14
N ILE A 386 -0.21 14.93 2.03
CA ILE A 386 -0.62 13.56 1.66
C ILE A 386 -2.07 13.56 1.16
N ILE A 387 -2.98 14.24 1.87
CA ILE A 387 -4.38 14.38 1.43
C ILE A 387 -4.47 15.17 0.12
N ALA A 388 -3.69 16.25 -0.02
CA ALA A 388 -3.64 17.05 -1.24
C ALA A 388 -3.18 16.21 -2.45
N ALA A 389 -2.17 15.35 -2.27
CA ALA A 389 -1.68 14.45 -3.31
C ALA A 389 -2.70 13.39 -3.75
N GLU A 390 -3.60 12.97 -2.85
CA GLU A 390 -4.71 12.05 -3.18
C GLU A 390 -5.94 12.77 -3.79
N GLY A 391 -6.03 14.09 -3.60
CA GLY A 391 -7.08 14.96 -4.12
C GLY A 391 -8.26 15.09 -3.15
N VAL A 392 -8.35 16.21 -2.43
CA VAL A 392 -9.35 16.46 -1.36
C VAL A 392 -10.78 16.09 -1.77
N ARG A 393 -11.25 16.59 -2.93
CA ARG A 393 -12.59 16.27 -3.44
C ARG A 393 -12.75 14.79 -3.76
N ALA A 394 -11.75 14.16 -4.37
CA ALA A 394 -11.79 12.73 -4.70
C ALA A 394 -11.80 11.82 -3.45
N VAL A 395 -11.20 12.29 -2.36
CA VAL A 395 -11.11 11.55 -1.09
C VAL A 395 -12.41 11.67 -0.30
N PHE A 396 -12.92 12.89 -0.08
CA PHE A 396 -14.06 13.12 0.81
C PHE A 396 -15.41 13.19 0.10
N LEU A 397 -15.42 13.59 -1.18
CA LEU A 397 -16.62 13.82 -1.97
C LEU A 397 -16.48 13.18 -3.36
N PRO A 398 -16.29 11.84 -3.43
CA PRO A 398 -15.97 11.15 -4.69
C PRO A 398 -17.04 11.35 -5.79
N ALA A 399 -18.30 11.57 -5.42
CA ALA A 399 -19.39 11.86 -6.35
C ALA A 399 -19.23 13.21 -7.09
N LEU A 400 -18.52 14.16 -6.47
CA LEU A 400 -18.26 15.50 -7.01
C LEU A 400 -16.86 15.60 -7.64
N ALA A 401 -16.11 14.50 -7.68
CA ALA A 401 -14.78 14.49 -8.27
C ALA A 401 -14.87 14.53 -9.81
N PRO A 402 -14.01 15.31 -10.48
CA PRO A 402 -14.00 15.35 -11.94
C PRO A 402 -13.68 13.97 -12.50
N LYS A 403 -14.54 13.50 -13.42
CA LYS A 403 -14.33 12.25 -14.15
C LYS A 403 -13.39 12.50 -15.34
N PRO A 404 -12.56 11.52 -15.75
CA PRO A 404 -11.85 11.61 -17.02
C PRO A 404 -12.86 11.74 -18.16
N VAL A 405 -12.67 12.71 -19.04
CA VAL A 405 -13.58 12.95 -20.17
C VAL A 405 -13.40 11.84 -21.21
N VAL A 406 -14.48 11.15 -21.57
CA VAL A 406 -14.45 10.15 -22.65
C VAL A 406 -14.60 10.90 -23.99
N CYS A 407 -13.49 11.33 -24.60
CA CYS A 407 -13.52 11.98 -25.91
C CYS A 407 -13.33 10.95 -27.03
N VAL A 408 -14.43 10.57 -27.68
CA VAL A 408 -14.40 9.87 -28.98
C VAL A 408 -14.60 10.93 -30.06
N ALA A 409 -13.64 11.11 -30.96
CA ALA A 409 -13.79 12.03 -32.08
C ALA A 409 -14.81 11.49 -33.12
N PRO A 410 -15.45 12.35 -33.93
CA PRO A 410 -16.51 11.96 -34.88
C PRO A 410 -16.08 10.92 -35.93
N ASN A 411 -14.77 10.80 -36.19
CA ASN A 411 -14.17 9.81 -37.10
C ASN A 411 -13.77 8.49 -36.40
N GLY A 412 -14.22 8.26 -35.15
CA GLY A 412 -13.86 7.09 -34.36
C GLY A 412 -12.45 7.10 -33.77
N THR A 413 -11.69 8.20 -33.90
CA THR A 413 -10.38 8.35 -33.23
C THR A 413 -10.54 8.84 -31.80
N VAL A 414 -9.99 8.11 -30.83
CA VAL A 414 -10.03 8.51 -29.43
C VAL A 414 -8.91 9.51 -29.14
N LYS A 415 -9.26 10.71 -28.65
CA LYS A 415 -8.26 11.65 -28.10
C LYS A 415 -7.94 11.29 -26.65
N ARG A 416 -6.64 11.31 -26.30
CA ARG A 416 -6.19 11.21 -24.90
C ARG A 416 -6.75 12.39 -24.12
N SER A 417 -7.56 12.14 -23.08
CA SER A 417 -7.95 13.18 -22.13
C SER A 417 -7.07 13.08 -20.88
N THR A 418 -6.55 14.21 -20.44
CA THR A 418 -5.88 14.32 -19.15
C THR A 418 -6.94 14.25 -18.05
N SER A 419 -6.78 13.32 -17.10
CA SER A 419 -7.52 13.44 -15.84
C SER A 419 -6.85 14.56 -15.07
N LEU A 420 -7.47 15.74 -15.02
CA LEU A 420 -7.42 16.74 -13.95
C LEU A 420 -7.61 18.13 -14.56
N GLY A 421 -8.70 18.79 -14.16
CA GLY A 421 -8.75 20.25 -14.08
C GLY A 421 -7.74 20.72 -13.02
N VAL A 422 -6.46 20.71 -13.39
CA VAL A 422 -5.55 21.73 -12.88
C VAL A 422 -6.00 23.00 -13.60
N LEU A 423 -6.54 23.96 -12.85
CA LEU A 423 -6.62 25.34 -13.33
C LEU A 423 -5.24 25.67 -13.90
N ALA A 424 -5.14 25.78 -15.23
CA ALA A 424 -3.99 26.39 -15.85
C ALA A 424 -3.88 27.77 -15.20
N GLY A 425 -2.85 27.96 -14.38
CA GLY A 425 -2.49 29.27 -13.89
C GLY A 425 -2.34 30.18 -15.10
N VAL A 426 -3.09 31.26 -15.08
CA VAL A 426 -2.97 32.36 -16.03
C VAL A 426 -1.52 32.82 -16.00
N THR A 427 -0.75 32.45 -17.02
CA THR A 427 0.47 33.16 -17.36
C THR A 427 0.02 34.45 -18.05
N SER A 428 -0.04 35.53 -17.27
CA SER A 428 -0.04 36.90 -17.80
C SER A 428 1.37 37.24 -18.32
N PRO A 429 1.47 38.16 -19.30
CA PRO A 429 2.50 38.16 -20.36
C PRO A 429 3.93 38.37 -19.90
#